data_AF-A0A0N4Y9R4-F1
#
_entry.id   AF-A0A0N4Y9R4-F1
#
_cell.length_a   1.000
_cell.length_b   1.000
_cell.length_c   1.000
_cell.angle_alpha   90.00
_cell.angle_beta   90.00
_cell.angle_gamma   90.00
#
_symmetry.space_group_name_H-M   'P 1'
#
loop_
_entity.id
_entity.type
_entity.pdbx_description
1 polymer ?
#
loop_
_entity_poly.entity_id
_entity_poly.type
_entity_poly.pdbx_seq_one_letter_code
_entity_poly.pdbx_strand_id
1 'polypeptide(L)'
;MIQPLRPAGRFQGEEVVVARYAESIAEVFPDWINRCRLDGNMYNPFDLNMPVRVPQRENMKSAYQSDPPISEVGRIMAQIFARELVTRNAVPKAIYTSPALACVQTAADIRNFIGAECGNIHIEPGFAGDKSGQSNWMSPKQFVQLKYNVDENYTPENERSSKNAFPAMSSIVLMRKDNNVEPSRLYMRPLTMIGRSTRRDIEISTDANARS
;
A
#
# COMPACT_ATOMS: atom_id res chain seq x y z
N MET A 1 -16.04 37.49 -12.33
CA MET A 1 -14.76 36.81 -12.01
C MET A 1 -14.98 35.31 -12.03
N ILE A 2 -14.24 34.56 -12.84
CA ILE A 2 -14.25 33.09 -12.80
C ILE A 2 -13.37 32.70 -11.61
N GLN A 3 -13.99 32.23 -10.53
CA GLN A 3 -13.26 31.74 -9.36
C GLN A 3 -12.94 30.27 -9.59
N PRO A 4 -11.67 29.84 -9.61
CA PRO A 4 -11.35 28.42 -9.72
C PRO A 4 -11.95 27.69 -8.51
N LEU A 5 -12.63 26.58 -8.76
CA LEU A 5 -13.13 25.71 -7.70
C LEU A 5 -11.93 25.25 -6.86
N ARG A 6 -11.97 25.47 -5.54
CA ARG A 6 -10.86 25.19 -4.62
C ARG A 6 -10.49 23.70 -4.65
N PRO A 7 -9.23 23.35 -4.32
CA PRO A 7 -8.84 21.95 -4.14
C PRO A 7 -9.68 21.29 -3.03
N ALA A 8 -9.73 19.95 -3.07
CA ALA A 8 -10.37 19.14 -2.04
C ALA A 8 -9.91 19.61 -0.65
N GLY A 9 -10.85 19.76 0.30
CA GLY A 9 -10.53 20.34 1.59
C GLY A 9 -9.46 19.55 2.36
N ARG A 10 -8.93 20.16 3.42
CA ARG A 10 -8.02 19.49 4.37
C ARG A 10 -8.71 18.36 5.13
N PHE A 11 -7.98 17.28 5.33
CA PHE A 11 -8.32 16.16 6.19
C PHE A 11 -8.42 16.64 7.66
N GLN A 12 -9.48 16.25 8.38
CA GLN A 12 -9.79 16.73 9.74
C GLN A 12 -10.02 15.55 10.70
N GLY A 13 -9.44 15.63 11.89
CA GLY A 13 -9.60 14.59 12.93
C GLY A 13 -8.70 13.38 12.71
N GLU A 14 -9.08 12.25 13.30
CA GLU A 14 -8.45 10.95 13.10
C GLU A 14 -9.03 10.31 11.85
N GLU A 15 -8.19 10.07 10.86
CA GLU A 15 -8.59 9.57 9.56
C GLU A 15 -7.70 8.40 9.16
N VAL A 16 -8.34 7.39 8.60
CA VAL A 16 -7.70 6.23 7.98
C VAL A 16 -7.91 6.35 6.48
N VAL A 17 -6.81 6.31 5.72
CA VAL A 17 -6.87 6.30 4.26
C VAL A 17 -6.51 4.90 3.80
N VAL A 18 -7.44 4.25 3.11
CA VAL A 18 -7.22 2.94 2.50
C VAL A 18 -7.07 3.12 0.99
N ALA A 19 -5.95 2.66 0.44
CA ALA A 19 -5.63 2.75 -0.97
C ALA A 19 -5.17 1.39 -1.53
N ARG A 20 -5.39 1.15 -2.83
CA ARG A 20 -4.76 0.03 -3.55
C ARG A 20 -3.29 0.36 -3.85
N TYR A 21 -2.44 -0.66 -4.03
CA TYR A 21 -1.10 -0.47 -4.63
C TYR A 21 -1.15 0.21 -6.01
N ALA A 22 0.00 0.75 -6.44
CA ALA A 22 0.18 1.41 -7.74
C ALA A 22 0.32 0.41 -8.87
N GLU A 23 -0.08 0.81 -10.09
CA GLU A 23 0.03 -0.01 -11.31
C GLU A 23 1.29 -0.90 -11.29
N SER A 24 1.07 -2.20 -11.40
CA SER A 24 2.14 -3.19 -11.48
C SER A 24 2.57 -3.44 -12.91
N ILE A 25 3.82 -3.83 -13.09
CA ILE A 25 4.33 -4.09 -14.45
C ILE A 25 3.63 -5.26 -15.13
N ALA A 26 3.11 -6.23 -14.35
CA ALA A 26 2.33 -7.34 -14.86
C ALA A 26 0.93 -6.95 -15.35
N GLU A 27 0.34 -5.88 -14.80
CA GLU A 27 -0.93 -5.33 -15.30
C GLU A 27 -0.74 -4.62 -16.65
N VAL A 28 0.39 -3.93 -16.83
CA VAL A 28 0.70 -3.20 -18.07
C VAL A 28 1.15 -4.15 -19.18
N PHE A 29 2.06 -5.07 -18.83
CA PHE A 29 2.70 -6.00 -19.75
C PHE A 29 2.63 -7.42 -19.17
N PRO A 30 1.56 -8.19 -19.42
CA PRO A 30 1.39 -9.53 -18.84
C PRO A 30 2.52 -10.51 -19.17
N ASP A 31 3.24 -10.31 -20.28
CA ASP A 31 4.36 -11.12 -20.75
C ASP A 31 5.75 -10.51 -20.45
N TRP A 32 5.81 -9.50 -19.56
CA TRP A 32 7.02 -8.70 -19.31
C TRP A 32 8.25 -9.54 -18.96
N ILE A 33 8.08 -10.62 -18.19
CA ILE A 33 9.15 -11.54 -17.78
C ILE A 33 9.91 -12.08 -18.99
N ASN A 34 9.19 -12.53 -20.03
CA ASN A 34 9.81 -13.08 -21.23
C ASN A 34 10.43 -11.96 -22.08
N ARG A 35 9.74 -10.83 -22.22
CA ARG A 35 10.19 -9.70 -23.04
C ARG A 35 11.45 -9.04 -22.50
N CYS A 36 11.55 -8.87 -21.17
CA CYS A 36 12.75 -8.32 -20.53
C CYS A 36 13.85 -9.37 -20.30
N ARG A 37 13.60 -10.62 -20.71
CA ARG A 37 14.50 -11.76 -20.55
C ARG A 37 14.94 -11.93 -19.10
N LEU A 38 13.98 -11.84 -18.16
CA LEU A 38 14.29 -11.94 -16.75
C LEU A 38 14.80 -13.34 -16.42
N ASP A 39 16.07 -13.40 -16.03
CA ASP A 39 16.75 -14.59 -15.57
C ASP A 39 17.82 -14.15 -14.54
N GLY A 40 18.40 -15.07 -13.76
CA GLY A 40 19.22 -14.79 -12.58
C GLY A 40 20.13 -13.56 -12.65
N ASN A 41 20.80 -13.32 -13.79
CA ASN A 41 21.69 -12.17 -14.00
C ASN A 41 21.26 -11.24 -15.15
N MET A 42 20.06 -11.42 -15.71
CA MET A 42 19.60 -10.71 -16.90
C MET A 42 18.30 -9.97 -16.62
N TYR A 43 18.30 -8.67 -16.91
CA TYR A 43 17.12 -7.83 -16.89
C TYR A 43 17.28 -6.70 -17.92
N ASN A 44 16.52 -6.77 -19.00
CA ASN A 44 16.59 -5.82 -20.11
C ASN A 44 15.25 -5.07 -20.24
N PRO A 45 15.08 -3.91 -19.59
CA PRO A 45 13.86 -3.12 -19.74
C PRO A 45 13.68 -2.72 -21.22
N PHE A 46 12.49 -2.96 -21.76
CA PHE A 46 12.17 -2.71 -23.17
C PHE A 46 11.25 -1.51 -23.38
N ASP A 47 10.77 -0.90 -22.30
CA ASP A 47 9.83 0.22 -22.29
C ASP A 47 10.20 1.16 -21.14
N LEU A 48 9.92 2.46 -21.29
CA LEU A 48 10.21 3.47 -20.26
C LEU A 48 9.37 3.28 -18.98
N ASN A 49 8.24 2.58 -19.07
CA ASN A 49 7.41 2.26 -17.91
C ASN A 49 7.92 1.04 -17.12
N MET A 50 8.95 0.34 -17.61
CA MET A 50 9.57 -0.77 -16.88
C MET A 50 10.41 -0.26 -15.71
N PRO A 51 10.44 -0.97 -14.56
CA PRO A 51 11.33 -0.64 -13.46
C PRO A 51 12.77 -0.39 -13.91
N VAL A 52 13.40 0.68 -13.45
CA VAL A 52 14.82 0.92 -13.82
C VAL A 52 15.72 -0.20 -13.30
N ARG A 53 15.37 -0.78 -12.14
CA ARG A 53 16.08 -1.89 -11.51
C ARG A 53 15.07 -2.81 -10.82
N VAL A 54 15.40 -4.10 -10.79
CA VAL A 54 14.71 -5.10 -9.99
C VAL A 54 15.69 -5.70 -8.96
N PRO A 55 15.32 -5.80 -7.67
CA PRO A 55 16.13 -6.48 -6.68
C PRO A 55 16.48 -7.94 -7.06
N GLN A 56 17.63 -8.43 -6.58
CA GLN A 56 17.94 -9.85 -6.68
C GLN A 56 17.02 -10.64 -5.74
N ARG A 57 16.37 -11.69 -6.25
CA ARG A 57 15.55 -12.64 -5.49
C ARG A 57 15.95 -14.06 -5.84
N GLU A 58 15.71 -14.99 -4.92
CA GLU A 58 15.77 -16.41 -5.24
C GLU A 58 14.73 -16.75 -6.31
N ASN A 59 15.09 -17.59 -7.28
CA ASN A 59 14.22 -17.96 -8.39
C ASN A 59 13.58 -16.75 -9.10
N MET A 60 14.41 -15.76 -9.48
CA MET A 60 14.03 -14.48 -10.11
C MET A 60 12.77 -14.56 -10.96
N LYS A 61 12.74 -15.47 -11.95
CA LYS A 61 11.61 -15.64 -12.86
C LYS A 61 10.30 -15.97 -12.14
N SER A 62 10.26 -17.02 -11.32
CA SER A 62 9.02 -17.43 -10.64
C SER A 62 8.63 -16.43 -9.55
N ALA A 63 9.61 -15.88 -8.83
CA ALA A 63 9.37 -14.90 -7.78
C ALA A 63 8.66 -13.66 -8.34
N TYR A 64 9.17 -13.10 -9.44
CA TYR A 64 8.59 -11.93 -10.08
C TYR A 64 7.34 -12.22 -10.93
N GLN A 65 7.15 -13.46 -11.38
CA GLN A 65 5.90 -13.87 -12.02
C GLN A 65 4.73 -13.85 -11.01
N SER A 66 4.95 -14.30 -9.77
CA SER A 66 3.92 -14.36 -8.74
C SER A 66 3.80 -13.09 -7.88
N ASP A 67 4.84 -12.26 -7.86
CA ASP A 67 4.92 -11.07 -7.01
C ASP A 67 5.62 -9.92 -7.78
N PRO A 68 4.93 -9.35 -8.79
CA PRO A 68 5.50 -8.36 -9.69
C PRO A 68 5.72 -7.00 -9.01
N PRO A 69 6.72 -6.22 -9.45
CA PRO A 69 6.93 -4.85 -8.96
C PRO A 69 5.93 -3.85 -9.55
N ILE A 70 5.87 -2.66 -8.97
CA ILE A 70 5.20 -1.50 -9.60
C ILE A 70 5.94 -1.05 -10.87
N SER A 71 5.21 -0.42 -11.80
CA SER A 71 5.76 0.26 -12.98
C SER A 71 6.38 1.62 -12.60
N GLU A 72 7.15 2.25 -13.49
CA GLU A 72 7.69 3.60 -13.24
C GLU A 72 6.57 4.66 -13.20
N VAL A 73 5.52 4.52 -14.00
CA VAL A 73 4.30 5.33 -13.89
C VAL A 73 3.63 5.09 -12.54
N GLY A 74 3.53 3.84 -12.08
CA GLY A 74 3.01 3.49 -10.76
C GLY A 74 3.75 4.22 -9.63
N ARG A 75 5.09 4.23 -9.69
CA ARG A 75 5.94 4.97 -8.75
C ARG A 75 5.65 6.47 -8.75
N ILE A 76 5.54 7.09 -9.94
CA ILE A 76 5.18 8.52 -10.06
C ILE A 76 3.79 8.79 -9.45
N MET A 77 2.82 7.90 -9.70
CA MET A 77 1.48 8.04 -9.14
C MET A 77 1.47 7.93 -7.61
N ALA A 78 2.28 7.05 -7.02
CA ALA A 78 2.46 6.99 -5.56
C ALA A 78 3.01 8.31 -4.99
N GLN A 79 3.97 8.94 -5.68
CA GLN A 79 4.53 10.24 -5.27
C GLN A 79 3.51 11.38 -5.41
N ILE A 80 2.71 11.40 -6.48
CA ILE A 80 1.62 12.38 -6.65
C ILE A 80 0.59 12.22 -5.52
N PHE A 81 0.22 10.98 -5.20
CA PHE A 81 -0.68 10.70 -4.08
C PHE A 81 -0.10 11.19 -2.75
N ALA A 82 1.18 10.94 -2.49
CA ALA A 82 1.88 11.44 -1.31
C ALA A 82 1.89 12.98 -1.23
N ARG A 83 2.10 13.66 -2.35
CA ARG A 83 2.00 15.14 -2.44
C ARG A 83 0.62 15.64 -2.03
N GLU A 84 -0.45 14.95 -2.45
CA GLU A 84 -1.81 15.31 -2.07
C GLU A 84 -2.08 15.09 -0.58
N LEU A 85 -1.53 14.03 0.02
CA LEU A 85 -1.59 13.83 1.48
C LEU A 85 -0.96 15.02 2.22
N VAL A 86 0.25 15.43 1.82
CA VAL A 86 0.94 16.59 2.41
C VAL A 86 0.11 17.86 2.24
N THR A 87 -0.33 18.14 1.01
CA THR A 87 -1.09 19.36 0.66
C THR A 87 -2.40 19.46 1.47
N ARG A 88 -3.02 18.32 1.77
CA ARG A 88 -4.27 18.24 2.53
C ARG A 88 -4.07 18.05 4.03
N ASN A 89 -2.83 18.16 4.52
CA ASN A 89 -2.44 17.98 5.93
C ASN A 89 -2.81 16.59 6.46
N ALA A 90 -2.51 15.53 5.70
CA ALA A 90 -2.81 14.13 6.02
C ALA A 90 -1.54 13.25 6.01
N VAL A 91 -0.44 13.78 6.53
CA VAL A 91 0.80 13.01 6.67
C VAL A 91 0.56 11.80 7.59
N PRO A 92 0.79 10.56 7.11
CA PRO A 92 0.59 9.35 7.90
C PRO A 92 1.61 9.22 9.03
N LYS A 93 1.16 8.87 10.23
CA LYS A 93 1.98 8.45 11.39
C LYS A 93 2.37 6.99 11.38
N ALA A 94 1.65 6.16 10.62
CA ALA A 94 2.04 4.79 10.31
C ALA A 94 1.46 4.40 8.94
N ILE A 95 2.16 3.51 8.24
CA ILE A 95 1.70 2.90 6.99
C ILE A 95 1.64 1.39 7.20
N TYR A 96 0.47 0.79 7.05
CA TYR A 96 0.31 -0.67 7.06
C TYR A 96 0.09 -1.16 5.64
N THR A 97 0.70 -2.26 5.29
CA THR A 97 0.69 -2.74 3.91
C THR A 97 0.70 -4.26 3.82
N SER A 98 0.07 -4.80 2.79
CA SER A 98 0.22 -6.22 2.45
C SER A 98 1.69 -6.54 2.09
N PRO A 99 2.16 -7.77 2.34
CA PRO A 99 3.52 -8.21 2.00
C PRO A 99 3.83 -8.29 0.49
N ALA A 100 2.83 -8.15 -0.38
CA ALA A 100 3.04 -8.13 -1.82
C ALA A 100 3.98 -6.98 -2.22
N LEU A 101 4.93 -7.25 -3.13
CA LEU A 101 5.98 -6.30 -3.50
C LEU A 101 5.42 -4.96 -3.98
N ALA A 102 4.38 -4.98 -4.81
CA ALA A 102 3.75 -3.76 -5.32
C ALA A 102 3.19 -2.88 -4.18
N CYS A 103 2.62 -3.49 -3.13
CA CYS A 103 2.10 -2.78 -1.96
C CYS A 103 3.24 -2.10 -1.20
N VAL A 104 4.29 -2.85 -0.87
CA VAL A 104 5.44 -2.34 -0.11
C VAL A 104 6.18 -1.26 -0.90
N GLN A 105 6.35 -1.42 -2.22
CA GLN A 105 6.97 -0.38 -3.06
C GLN A 105 6.16 0.91 -3.11
N THR A 106 4.84 0.79 -3.26
CA THR A 106 3.94 1.95 -3.22
C THR A 106 4.04 2.67 -1.87
N ALA A 107 4.02 1.93 -0.76
CA ALA A 107 4.18 2.47 0.58
C ALA A 107 5.54 3.16 0.77
N ALA A 108 6.61 2.52 0.27
CA ALA A 108 7.97 3.06 0.29
C ALA A 108 8.07 4.36 -0.50
N ASP A 109 7.50 4.44 -1.71
CA ASP A 109 7.50 5.65 -2.52
C ASP A 109 6.71 6.79 -1.86
N ILE A 110 5.57 6.49 -1.22
CA ILE A 110 4.82 7.48 -0.42
C ILE A 110 5.67 8.01 0.73
N ARG A 111 6.22 7.11 1.56
CA ARG A 111 7.03 7.49 2.72
C ARG A 111 8.30 8.24 2.31
N ASN A 112 8.94 7.82 1.22
CA ASN A 112 10.17 8.45 0.73
C ASN A 112 9.90 9.85 0.23
N PHE A 113 8.78 10.07 -0.46
CA PHE A 113 8.36 11.40 -0.90
C PHE A 113 8.09 12.34 0.29
N ILE A 114 7.37 11.87 1.31
CA ILE A 114 7.01 12.70 2.47
C ILE A 114 8.22 12.96 3.39
N GLY A 115 9.13 11.99 3.51
CA GLY A 115 10.31 12.12 4.35
C GLY A 115 10.06 11.77 5.82
N ALA A 116 10.85 12.36 6.72
CA ALA A 116 10.89 12.00 8.14
C ALA A 116 9.61 12.34 8.92
N GLU A 117 8.71 13.14 8.36
CA GLU A 117 7.41 13.43 8.98
C GLU A 117 6.43 12.24 8.89
N CYS A 118 6.69 11.32 7.96
CA CYS A 118 5.90 10.11 7.77
C CYS A 118 6.40 8.98 8.66
N GLY A 119 5.46 8.19 9.18
CA GLY A 119 5.75 6.99 9.95
C GLY A 119 6.44 5.87 9.17
N ASN A 120 6.83 4.83 9.91
CA ASN A 120 7.39 3.61 9.35
C ASN A 120 6.34 2.78 8.63
N ILE A 121 6.82 1.83 7.83
CA ILE A 121 5.99 0.87 7.11
C ILE A 121 5.93 -0.45 7.88
N HIS A 122 4.72 -0.89 8.20
CA HIS A 122 4.40 -2.13 8.90
C HIS A 122 3.80 -3.12 7.91
N ILE A 123 4.43 -4.29 7.77
CA ILE A 123 3.93 -5.33 6.87
C ILE A 123 2.91 -6.19 7.61
N GLU A 124 1.66 -6.17 7.15
CA GLU A 124 0.52 -6.87 7.71
C GLU A 124 0.05 -7.99 6.76
N PRO A 125 0.44 -9.26 7.00
CA PRO A 125 0.05 -10.40 6.15
C PRO A 125 -1.47 -10.59 6.04
N GLY A 126 -2.24 -10.16 7.05
CA GLY A 126 -3.70 -10.21 7.04
C GLY A 126 -4.35 -9.43 5.89
N PHE A 127 -3.66 -8.44 5.32
CA PHE A 127 -4.14 -7.63 4.20
C PHE A 127 -3.94 -8.26 2.82
N ALA A 128 -3.24 -9.38 2.72
CA ALA A 128 -3.10 -10.09 1.45
C ALA A 128 -4.43 -10.76 1.04
N GLY A 129 -5.06 -10.22 -0.01
CA GLY A 129 -6.27 -10.79 -0.61
C GLY A 129 -6.00 -12.07 -1.40
N ASP A 130 -4.93 -12.08 -2.20
CA ASP A 130 -4.39 -13.27 -2.85
C ASP A 130 -3.05 -13.65 -2.19
N LYS A 131 -2.91 -14.93 -1.86
CA LYS A 131 -1.71 -15.52 -1.23
C LYS A 131 -0.98 -16.49 -2.17
N SER A 132 -1.35 -16.56 -3.44
CA SER A 132 -0.70 -17.42 -4.45
C SER A 132 0.82 -17.19 -4.54
N GLY A 133 1.27 -15.95 -4.33
CA GLY A 133 2.69 -15.57 -4.30
C GLY A 133 3.37 -15.61 -2.93
N GLN A 134 2.72 -16.11 -1.88
CA GLN A 134 3.22 -16.01 -0.50
C GLN A 134 4.60 -16.65 -0.30
N SER A 135 4.87 -17.77 -0.98
CA SER A 135 6.17 -18.45 -0.90
C SER A 135 7.33 -17.62 -1.45
N ASN A 136 7.04 -16.63 -2.30
CA ASN A 136 8.05 -15.80 -2.94
C ASN A 136 8.16 -14.39 -2.32
N TRP A 137 7.30 -14.02 -1.36
CA TRP A 137 7.35 -12.71 -0.72
C TRP A 137 8.68 -12.46 -0.01
N MET A 138 9.16 -11.23 -0.08
CA MET A 138 10.34 -10.82 0.67
C MET A 138 10.01 -10.65 2.16
N SER A 139 10.97 -11.01 2.99
CA SER A 139 10.94 -10.75 4.44
C SER A 139 11.10 -9.26 4.75
N PRO A 140 10.61 -8.77 5.91
CA PRO A 140 10.86 -7.41 6.37
C PRO A 140 12.35 -7.02 6.33
N LYS A 141 13.24 -7.94 6.75
CA LYS A 141 14.69 -7.75 6.70
C LYS A 141 15.23 -7.48 5.29
N GLN A 142 14.73 -8.20 4.28
CA GLN A 142 15.11 -7.94 2.88
C GLN A 142 14.66 -6.55 2.44
N PHE A 143 13.46 -6.10 2.84
CA PHE A 143 13.00 -4.75 2.54
C PHE A 143 13.82 -3.66 3.24
N VAL A 144 14.27 -3.88 4.47
CA VAL A 144 15.19 -2.97 5.18
C VAL A 144 16.52 -2.86 4.43
N GLN A 145 17.08 -3.97 3.94
CA GLN A 145 18.29 -3.96 3.11
C GLN A 145 18.11 -3.18 1.81
N LEU A 146 16.91 -3.21 1.23
CA LEU A 146 16.51 -2.40 0.07
C LEU A 146 16.17 -0.94 0.41
N LYS A 147 16.30 -0.54 1.68
CA LYS A 147 16.04 0.83 2.18
C LYS A 147 14.58 1.27 2.03
N TYR A 148 13.63 0.35 2.16
CA TYR A 148 12.20 0.65 2.02
C TYR A 148 11.55 1.20 3.31
N ASN A 149 12.32 1.52 4.36
CA ASN A 149 11.80 2.06 5.64
C ASN A 149 10.71 1.18 6.29
N VAL A 150 10.85 -0.13 6.16
CA VAL A 150 10.03 -1.13 6.85
C VAL A 150 10.50 -1.25 8.30
N ASP A 151 9.56 -1.32 9.23
CA ASP A 151 9.86 -1.68 10.62
C ASP A 151 10.01 -3.21 10.73
N GLU A 152 11.24 -3.66 10.95
CA GLU A 152 11.56 -5.08 11.14
C GLU A 152 11.02 -5.63 12.47
N ASN A 153 10.73 -4.76 13.45
CA ASN A 153 10.27 -5.16 14.78
C ASN A 153 8.74 -5.17 14.91
N TYR A 154 8.02 -4.74 13.87
CA TYR A 154 6.56 -4.79 13.85
C TYR A 154 6.08 -6.24 14.01
N THR A 155 5.18 -6.46 14.96
CA THR A 155 4.53 -7.76 15.18
C THR A 155 3.15 -7.70 14.55
N PRO A 156 2.86 -8.48 13.48
CA PRO A 156 1.56 -8.49 12.85
C PRO A 156 0.44 -8.91 13.79
N GLU A 157 -0.75 -8.36 13.57
CA GLU A 157 -1.93 -8.77 14.32
C GLU A 157 -2.43 -10.15 13.85
N ASN A 158 -3.27 -10.79 14.67
CA ASN A 158 -3.92 -12.04 14.26
C ASN A 158 -4.74 -11.83 12.99
N GLU A 159 -4.48 -12.64 11.93
CA GLU A 159 -5.11 -12.47 10.61
C GLU A 159 -6.64 -12.36 10.63
N ARG A 160 -7.32 -13.00 11.60
CA ARG A 160 -8.78 -12.93 11.76
C ARG A 160 -9.24 -11.52 12.14
N SER A 161 -8.48 -10.82 12.99
CA SER A 161 -8.77 -9.45 13.40
C SER A 161 -8.57 -8.48 12.22
N SER A 162 -7.46 -8.60 11.50
CA SER A 162 -7.12 -7.73 10.37
C SER A 162 -8.09 -7.86 9.20
N LYS A 163 -8.54 -9.08 8.89
CA LYS A 163 -9.54 -9.35 7.83
C LYS A 163 -10.94 -8.84 8.17
N ASN A 164 -11.28 -8.78 9.45
CA ASN A 164 -12.58 -8.26 9.90
C ASN A 164 -12.59 -6.73 9.88
N ALA A 165 -11.45 -6.10 10.18
CA ALA A 165 -11.28 -4.65 10.18
C ALA A 165 -11.14 -4.07 8.76
N PHE A 166 -10.39 -4.73 7.87
CA PHE A 166 -10.11 -4.24 6.51
C PHE A 166 -10.41 -5.30 5.45
N PRO A 167 -10.94 -4.90 4.27
CA PRO A 167 -11.13 -5.85 3.18
C PRO A 167 -9.80 -6.48 2.78
N ALA A 168 -9.76 -7.82 2.70
CA ALA A 168 -8.62 -8.59 2.23
C ALA A 168 -8.38 -8.32 0.74
N MET A 169 -7.69 -7.22 0.46
CA MET A 169 -7.38 -6.69 -0.85
C MET A 169 -6.02 -6.03 -0.70
N SER A 170 -5.15 -6.16 -1.70
CA SER A 170 -3.77 -5.64 -1.72
C SER A 170 -3.72 -4.12 -1.50
N SER A 171 -3.79 -3.75 -0.22
CA SER A 171 -4.14 -2.42 0.25
C SER A 171 -3.04 -1.86 1.13
N ILE A 172 -3.04 -0.53 1.19
CA ILE A 172 -2.18 0.31 1.99
C ILE A 172 -3.10 1.11 2.87
N VAL A 173 -2.91 0.97 4.17
CA VAL A 173 -3.68 1.68 5.20
C VAL A 173 -2.76 2.73 5.81
N LEU A 174 -3.14 3.99 5.66
CA LEU A 174 -2.40 5.12 6.18
C LEU A 174 -3.15 5.67 7.38
N MET A 175 -2.48 5.68 8.54
CA MET A 175 -3.07 6.16 9.79
C MET A 175 -2.44 7.48 10.21
N ARG A 176 -3.27 8.44 10.62
CA ARG A 176 -2.81 9.76 11.07
C ARG A 176 -2.49 9.84 12.58
N LYS A 177 -2.85 8.83 13.39
CA LYS A 177 -2.51 8.67 14.83
C LYS A 177 -2.57 7.18 15.26
N ASP A 178 -1.88 6.84 16.35
CA ASP A 178 -1.71 5.47 16.92
C ASP A 178 -2.95 4.87 17.63
N ASN A 179 -4.15 5.38 17.37
CA ASN A 179 -5.36 4.88 18.04
C ASN A 179 -6.06 3.78 17.22
N ASN A 180 -6.85 2.93 17.91
CA ASN A 180 -7.78 1.94 17.33
C ASN A 180 -8.86 2.64 16.50
N VAL A 181 -8.54 3.05 15.27
CA VAL A 181 -9.50 3.69 14.36
C VAL A 181 -10.00 2.66 13.36
N GLU A 182 -11.29 2.38 13.41
CA GLU A 182 -11.98 1.51 12.45
C GLU A 182 -12.20 2.25 11.11
N PRO A 183 -11.82 1.66 9.96
CA PRO A 183 -12.01 2.27 8.66
C PRO A 183 -13.49 2.28 8.26
N SER A 184 -13.91 3.37 7.65
CA SER A 184 -15.21 3.38 6.97
C SER A 184 -15.16 2.54 5.68
N ARG A 185 -16.14 1.65 5.48
CA ARG A 185 -16.26 0.70 4.36
C ARG A 185 -16.51 1.29 2.95
N LEU A 186 -16.12 2.53 2.67
CA LEU A 186 -16.35 3.18 1.38
C LEU A 186 -15.22 2.90 0.38
N TYR A 187 -15.55 2.07 -0.62
CA TYR A 187 -14.91 1.86 -1.93
C TYR A 187 -13.44 2.27 -2.08
N MET A 188 -12.55 1.28 -2.00
CA MET A 188 -11.18 1.41 -2.51
C MET A 188 -11.22 1.79 -3.99
N ARG A 189 -10.49 2.84 -4.33
CA ARG A 189 -10.33 3.32 -5.70
C ARG A 189 -8.85 3.19 -6.11
N PRO A 190 -8.51 3.25 -7.41
CA PRO A 190 -7.12 3.34 -7.85
C PRO A 190 -6.40 4.49 -7.10
N LEU A 191 -5.06 4.45 -6.97
CA LEU A 191 -4.25 5.51 -6.34
C LEU A 191 -4.49 6.93 -6.88
N THR A 192 -5.22 7.04 -7.98
CA THR A 192 -5.65 8.28 -8.61
C THR A 192 -6.83 8.97 -7.91
N MET A 193 -7.47 8.35 -6.90
CA MET A 193 -8.68 8.91 -6.31
C MET A 193 -8.69 8.92 -4.78
N ILE A 194 -8.80 10.11 -4.21
CA ILE A 194 -8.87 10.33 -2.76
C ILE A 194 -10.34 10.49 -2.34
N GLY A 195 -10.92 9.45 -1.74
CA GLY A 195 -12.23 9.55 -1.10
C GLY A 195 -12.15 10.22 0.27
N ARG A 196 -13.19 10.98 0.65
CA ARG A 196 -13.50 11.25 2.06
C ARG A 196 -14.64 10.33 2.45
N SER A 197 -14.59 9.80 3.66
CA SER A 197 -15.72 9.09 4.24
C SER A 197 -16.19 9.80 5.50
N THR A 198 -17.50 9.95 5.62
CA THR A 198 -18.16 10.74 6.66
C THR A 198 -19.27 9.97 7.36
N ARG A 199 -19.27 8.63 7.36
CA ARG A 199 -20.30 7.83 8.06
C ARG A 199 -19.78 7.14 9.33
N ARG A 200 -20.54 7.33 10.41
CA ARG A 200 -20.45 6.60 11.69
C ARG A 200 -21.25 5.31 11.56
N ASP A 201 -20.68 4.26 10.99
CA ASP A 201 -21.38 2.97 10.94
C ASP A 201 -20.68 2.00 11.89
N ILE A 202 -20.79 2.32 13.19
CA ILE A 202 -20.65 1.34 14.28
C ILE A 202 -22.08 0.86 14.58
N GLU A 203 -22.42 -0.36 14.21
CA GLU A 203 -23.45 -1.07 14.97
C GLU A 203 -22.77 -1.63 16.22
N ILE A 204 -22.83 -0.86 17.30
CA ILE A 204 -22.65 -1.43 18.63
C ILE A 204 -23.89 -2.31 18.80
N SER A 205 -23.72 -3.63 18.75
CA SER A 205 -24.72 -4.50 19.37
C SER A 205 -24.76 -4.08 20.85
N THR A 206 -25.80 -3.33 21.20
CA THR A 206 -26.16 -3.10 22.59
C THR A 206 -26.67 -4.43 23.11
N ASP A 207 -25.77 -5.30 23.55
CA ASP A 207 -26.11 -6.33 24.53
C ASP A 207 -26.29 -5.65 25.90
N ALA A 208 -27.35 -4.86 25.99
CA ALA A 208 -28.04 -4.59 27.22
C ALA A 208 -29.17 -5.62 27.32
N ASN A 209 -28.86 -6.78 27.89
CA ASN A 209 -29.78 -7.52 28.76
C ASN A 209 -29.05 -8.65 29.48
N ALA A 210 -28.31 -8.27 30.52
CA ALA A 210 -28.23 -9.10 31.71
C ALA A 210 -29.29 -8.59 32.70
N ARG A 211 -30.11 -9.52 33.21
CA ARG A 211 -30.90 -9.44 34.45
C ARG A 211 -32.30 -8.79 34.36
N SER A 212 -33.29 -9.65 34.21
CA SER A 212 -34.30 -9.90 35.26
C SER A 212 -34.79 -11.33 35.15
#